data_AF-A0A7W1ZCS3-F1
#
_entry.id   AF-A0A7W1ZCS3-F1
#
_cell.length_a   1.000
_cell.length_b   1.000
_cell.length_c   1.000
_cell.angle_alpha   90.00
_cell.angle_beta   90.00
_cell.angle_gamma   90.00
#
_symmetry.space_group_name_H-M   'P 1'
#
loop_
_entity.id
_entity.type
_entity.pdbx_description
1 polymer ?
#
loop_
_entity_poly.entity_id
_entity_poly.type
_entity_poly.pdbx_seq_one_letter_code
_entity_poly.pdbx_strand_id
1 'polypeptide(L)'
;MATNALQAISPIDGRYQSKTAALIPYFSEEALIKYRVLVEIEYFIALCELPLPQLKDFEPSQFPDLREIYTNFSTEDAQKIKDIEKVTNHDVKAVEYFIKEKLDALQLQKHKEFIHFGLTSQDINNTAIPLSIKEATEKVYIPLVEELITALEQRSKEWAQISMLAKTHGQP
;
A
#
# COMPACT_ATOMS: atom_id res chain seq x y z
N MET A 1 4.70 1.10 17.29
CA MET A 1 5.86 0.22 17.02
C MET A 1 6.84 0.26 18.18
N ALA A 2 7.72 -0.73 18.32
CA ALA A 2 8.78 -0.68 19.32
C ALA A 2 9.60 0.61 19.14
N THR A 3 9.83 1.35 20.22
CA THR A 3 10.55 2.63 20.20
C THR A 3 12.05 2.46 19.93
N ASN A 4 12.55 1.22 19.94
CA ASN A 4 13.93 0.85 19.68
C ASN A 4 14.00 -0.52 18.99
N ALA A 5 14.82 -0.65 17.94
CA ALA A 5 15.05 -1.89 17.21
C ALA A 5 15.50 -3.07 18.11
N LEU A 6 16.17 -2.79 19.23
CA LEU A 6 16.58 -3.81 20.22
C LEU A 6 15.41 -4.40 21.03
N GLN A 7 14.26 -3.70 21.05
CA GLN A 7 13.05 -4.13 21.76
C GLN A 7 12.01 -4.75 20.82
N ALA A 8 12.27 -4.80 19.51
CA ALA A 8 11.37 -5.40 18.55
C ALA A 8 11.31 -6.92 18.74
N ILE A 9 10.09 -7.48 18.75
CA ILE A 9 9.87 -8.94 18.82
C ILE A 9 10.29 -9.58 17.50
N SER A 10 9.85 -8.99 16.38
CA SER A 10 10.20 -9.45 15.04
C SER A 10 11.57 -8.91 14.64
N PRO A 11 12.49 -9.75 14.12
CA PRO A 11 13.76 -9.27 13.61
C PRO A 11 13.59 -8.44 12.32
N ILE A 12 12.46 -8.57 11.61
CA ILE A 12 12.13 -7.75 10.43
C ILE A 12 12.07 -6.27 10.79
N ASP A 13 11.52 -5.94 11.97
CA ASP A 13 11.39 -4.56 12.47
C ASP A 13 12.54 -4.16 13.42
N GLY A 14 13.49 -5.06 13.65
CA GLY A 14 14.61 -4.88 14.57
C GLY A 14 15.96 -5.09 13.88
N ARG A 15 16.58 -6.26 14.13
CA ARG A 15 17.91 -6.60 13.60
C ARG A 15 18.07 -6.37 12.09
N TYR A 16 17.01 -6.62 11.31
CA TYR A 16 17.02 -6.52 9.85
C TYR A 16 16.23 -5.31 9.32
N GLN A 17 15.84 -4.37 10.18
CA GLN A 17 15.05 -3.19 9.78
C GLN A 17 15.70 -2.44 8.61
N SER A 18 17.02 -2.27 8.60
CA SER A 18 17.74 -1.60 7.50
C SER A 18 17.68 -2.35 6.17
N LYS A 19 17.34 -3.65 6.18
CA LYS A 19 17.18 -4.49 5.00
C LYS A 19 15.72 -4.55 4.52
N THR A 20 14.77 -4.27 5.40
CA THR A 20 13.32 -4.39 5.14
C THR A 20 12.60 -3.05 5.09
N ALA A 21 13.28 -1.93 5.41
CA ALA A 21 12.70 -0.60 5.43
C ALA A 21 11.98 -0.20 4.12
N ALA A 22 12.50 -0.64 2.97
CA ALA A 22 11.88 -0.38 1.67
C ALA A 22 10.49 -1.03 1.50
N LEU A 23 10.13 -2.00 2.35
CA LEU A 23 8.83 -2.68 2.33
C LEU A 23 7.77 -1.99 3.21
N ILE A 24 8.17 -1.07 4.09
CA ILE A 24 7.27 -0.33 4.98
C ILE A 24 6.11 0.36 4.23
N PRO A 25 6.34 1.03 3.07
CA PRO A 25 5.27 1.68 2.31
C PRO A 25 4.21 0.73 1.73
N TYR A 26 4.41 -0.60 1.82
CA TYR A 26 3.54 -1.60 1.22
C TYR A 26 2.88 -2.54 2.25
N PHE A 27 3.60 -2.88 3.33
CA PHE A 27 3.18 -3.93 4.26
C PHE A 27 3.05 -3.49 5.73
N SER A 28 3.23 -2.20 6.02
CA SER A 28 2.90 -1.66 7.34
C SER A 28 1.38 -1.48 7.52
N GLU A 29 0.93 -1.29 8.76
CA GLU A 29 -0.47 -0.95 9.04
C GLU A 29 -0.86 0.39 8.40
N GLU A 30 0.04 1.39 8.43
CA GLU A 30 -0.15 2.66 7.71
C GLU A 30 -0.32 2.44 6.21
N ALA A 31 0.51 1.58 5.60
CA ALA A 31 0.39 1.23 4.19
C ALA A 31 -0.96 0.57 3.89
N LEU A 32 -1.37 -0.42 4.68
CA LEU A 32 -2.68 -1.09 4.50
C LEU A 32 -3.83 -0.08 4.55
N ILE A 33 -3.81 0.84 5.51
CA ILE A 33 -4.81 1.91 5.63
C ILE A 33 -4.78 2.81 4.39
N LYS A 34 -3.59 3.26 3.97
CA LYS A 34 -3.40 4.08 2.77
C LYS A 34 -3.97 3.42 1.51
N TYR A 35 -3.70 2.14 1.28
CA TYR A 35 -4.25 1.41 0.13
C TYR A 35 -5.77 1.25 0.21
N ARG A 36 -6.34 1.06 1.41
CA ARG A 36 -7.80 1.04 1.58
C ARG A 36 -8.42 2.39 1.23
N VAL A 37 -7.82 3.49 1.69
CA VAL A 37 -8.24 4.85 1.34
C VAL A 37 -8.17 5.09 -0.17
N LEU A 38 -7.08 4.66 -0.82
CA LEU A 38 -6.94 4.72 -2.27
C LEU A 38 -8.08 4.00 -2.99
N VAL A 39 -8.36 2.74 -2.63
CA VAL A 39 -9.40 1.94 -3.30
C VAL A 39 -10.78 2.57 -3.15
N GLU A 40 -11.13 3.03 -1.95
CA GLU A 40 -12.41 3.72 -1.70
C GLU A 40 -12.57 4.98 -2.54
N ILE A 41 -11.51 5.79 -2.64
CA ILE A 41 -11.52 7.03 -3.41
C ILE A 41 -11.63 6.75 -4.91
N GLU A 42 -10.81 5.85 -5.45
CA GLU A 42 -10.87 5.52 -6.87
C GLU A 42 -12.20 4.83 -7.23
N TYR A 43 -12.79 4.05 -6.31
CA TYR A 43 -14.14 3.52 -6.48
C TYR A 43 -15.19 4.63 -6.54
N PHE A 44 -15.14 5.60 -5.63
CA PHE A 44 -16.05 6.74 -5.64
C PHE A 44 -15.90 7.60 -6.91
N ILE A 45 -14.66 7.83 -7.38
CA ILE A 45 -14.39 8.49 -8.66
C ILE A 45 -15.05 7.71 -9.80
N ALA A 46 -14.86 6.38 -9.84
CA ALA A 46 -15.48 5.53 -10.86
C ALA A 46 -17.02 5.60 -10.83
N LEU A 47 -17.64 5.70 -9.65
CA LEU A 47 -19.08 5.93 -9.53
C LEU A 47 -19.52 7.29 -10.09
N CYS A 48 -18.72 8.34 -9.90
CA CYS A 48 -19.00 9.68 -10.43
C CYS A 48 -18.90 9.74 -11.97
N GLU A 49 -18.11 8.85 -12.59
CA GLU A 49 -18.01 8.73 -14.05
C GLU A 49 -19.19 7.97 -14.68
N LEU A 50 -20.00 7.26 -13.87
CA LEU A 50 -21.21 6.61 -14.32
C LEU A 50 -22.40 7.60 -14.37
N PRO A 51 -23.40 7.39 -15.24
CA PRO A 51 -24.59 8.25 -15.35
C PRO A 51 -25.59 8.01 -14.19
N LEU A 52 -25.11 7.99 -12.94
CA LEU A 52 -25.92 7.83 -11.74
C LEU A 52 -26.65 9.15 -11.43
N PRO A 53 -27.99 9.18 -11.36
CA PRO A 53 -28.75 10.42 -11.16
C PRO A 53 -28.35 11.22 -9.92
N GLN A 54 -27.87 10.57 -8.87
CA GLN A 54 -27.44 11.18 -7.61
C GLN A 54 -26.03 11.79 -7.68
N LEU A 55 -25.19 11.34 -8.63
CA LEU A 55 -23.82 11.81 -8.82
C LEU A 55 -23.64 12.63 -10.11
N LYS A 56 -24.68 12.77 -10.94
CA LYS A 56 -24.65 13.50 -12.21
C LYS A 56 -24.15 14.95 -12.14
N ASP A 57 -24.30 15.59 -10.97
CA ASP A 57 -23.90 16.99 -10.74
C ASP A 57 -22.48 17.06 -10.11
N PHE A 58 -21.75 15.95 -10.02
CA PHE A 58 -20.39 15.94 -9.51
C PHE A 58 -19.44 16.51 -10.56
N GLU A 59 -18.64 17.51 -10.18
CA GLU A 59 -17.71 18.18 -11.07
C GLU A 59 -16.39 17.38 -11.21
N PRO A 60 -16.03 16.86 -12.40
CA PRO A 60 -14.80 16.07 -12.57
C PRO A 60 -13.51 16.85 -12.26
N SER A 61 -13.57 18.18 -12.23
CA SER A 61 -12.47 19.05 -11.80
C SER A 61 -12.04 18.83 -10.34
N GLN A 62 -12.88 18.18 -9.52
CA GLN A 62 -12.61 17.84 -8.12
C GLN A 62 -11.86 16.50 -7.94
N PHE A 63 -11.70 15.70 -9.01
CA PHE A 63 -10.99 14.41 -8.91
C PHE A 63 -9.53 14.53 -8.43
N PRO A 64 -8.74 15.54 -8.84
CA PRO A 64 -7.41 15.75 -8.28
C PRO A 64 -7.43 15.92 -6.76
N ASP A 65 -8.34 16.75 -6.23
CA ASP A 65 -8.47 17.01 -4.78
C ASP A 65 -8.83 15.74 -4.01
N LEU A 66 -9.65 14.86 -4.59
CA LEU A 66 -9.94 13.55 -4.01
C LEU A 66 -8.70 12.66 -3.97
N ARG A 67 -7.91 12.61 -5.05
CA ARG A 67 -6.68 11.80 -5.11
C ARG A 67 -5.62 12.29 -4.14
N GLU A 68 -5.57 13.59 -3.87
CA GLU A 68 -4.68 14.17 -2.86
C GLU A 68 -4.85 13.55 -1.47
N ILE A 69 -6.05 13.04 -1.13
CA ILE A 69 -6.29 12.37 0.15
C ILE A 69 -5.40 11.13 0.33
N TYR A 70 -5.16 10.35 -0.74
CA TYR A 70 -4.30 9.18 -0.66
C TYR A 70 -2.86 9.43 -1.16
N THR A 71 -2.63 10.40 -2.05
CA THR A 71 -1.26 10.69 -2.52
C THR A 71 -0.45 11.46 -1.48
N ASN A 72 -1.09 12.35 -0.72
CA ASN A 72 -0.51 13.09 0.41
C ASN A 72 -0.83 12.47 1.78
N PHE A 73 -1.21 11.19 1.79
CA PHE A 73 -1.59 10.47 3.01
C PHE A 73 -0.45 10.45 4.03
N SER A 74 -0.76 10.85 5.27
CA SER A 74 0.20 11.06 6.34
C SER A 74 0.05 10.06 7.50
N THR A 75 1.06 9.99 8.37
CA THR A 75 0.96 9.22 9.62
C THR A 75 -0.13 9.76 10.54
N GLU A 76 -0.37 11.07 10.52
CA GLU A 76 -1.47 11.71 11.25
C GLU A 76 -2.84 11.25 10.73
N ASP A 77 -3.00 11.09 9.41
CA ASP A 77 -4.22 10.54 8.82
C ASP A 77 -4.45 9.08 9.23
N ALA A 78 -3.39 8.25 9.21
CA ALA A 78 -3.46 6.87 9.70
C ALA A 78 -3.85 6.81 11.18
N GLN A 79 -3.25 7.66 12.01
CA GLN A 79 -3.58 7.74 13.43
C GLN A 79 -5.04 8.17 13.65
N LYS A 80 -5.53 9.11 12.85
CA LYS A 80 -6.94 9.53 12.89
C LYS A 80 -7.88 8.37 12.57
N ILE A 81 -7.57 7.56 11.56
CA ILE A 81 -8.35 6.35 11.24
C ILE A 81 -8.32 5.36 12.41
N LYS A 82 -7.16 5.13 13.05
CA LYS A 82 -7.07 4.29 14.25
C LYS A 82 -7.89 4.83 15.41
N ASP A 83 -8.01 6.15 15.56
CA ASP A 83 -8.82 6.76 16.61
C ASP A 83 -10.32 6.59 16.36
N ILE A 84 -10.75 6.67 15.10
CA ILE A 84 -12.13 6.33 14.70
C ILE A 84 -12.40 4.83 14.92
N GLU A 85 -11.43 3.97 14.58
CA GLU A 85 -11.54 2.51 14.76
C GLU A 85 -11.77 2.10 16.21
N LYS A 86 -11.21 2.83 17.20
CA LYS A 86 -11.48 2.57 18.62
C LYS A 86 -12.96 2.70 18.98
N VAL A 87 -13.71 3.53 18.25
CA VAL A 87 -15.15 3.74 18.45
C VAL A 87 -15.96 2.73 17.65
N THR A 88 -15.59 2.48 16.38
CA THR A 88 -16.35 1.59 15.48
C THR A 88 -16.07 0.11 15.73
N ASN A 89 -14.90 -0.21 16.32
CA ASN A 89 -14.32 -1.56 16.41
C ASN A 89 -14.26 -2.28 15.05
N HIS A 90 -14.10 -1.50 13.96
CA HIS A 90 -14.05 -2.00 12.59
C HIS A 90 -13.20 -1.09 11.70
N ASP A 91 -12.15 -1.66 11.14
CA ASP A 91 -11.09 -0.98 10.38
C ASP A 91 -11.59 -0.33 9.08
N VAL A 92 -12.29 -1.05 8.20
CA VAL A 92 -12.82 -0.50 6.94
C VAL A 92 -13.89 0.55 7.21
N LYS A 93 -14.72 0.37 8.24
CA LYS A 93 -15.70 1.39 8.62
C LYS A 93 -15.03 2.68 9.09
N ALA A 94 -13.88 2.58 9.77
CA ALA A 94 -13.11 3.76 10.17
C ALA A 94 -12.53 4.52 8.97
N VAL A 95 -12.10 3.80 7.93
CA VAL A 95 -11.69 4.39 6.64
C VAL A 95 -12.87 5.14 5.99
N GLU A 96 -14.06 4.56 5.94
CA GLU A 96 -15.26 5.22 5.41
C GLU A 96 -15.53 6.56 6.11
N TYR A 97 -15.53 6.56 7.45
CA TYR A 97 -15.75 7.79 8.24
C TYR A 97 -14.67 8.85 7.98
N PHE A 98 -13.41 8.45 7.92
CA PHE A 98 -12.30 9.36 7.61
C PHE A 98 -12.49 10.02 6.25
N ILE A 99 -12.86 9.25 5.22
CA ILE A 99 -13.08 9.79 3.87
C ILE A 99 -14.28 10.74 3.86
N LYS A 100 -15.37 10.40 4.55
CA LYS A 100 -16.53 11.31 4.69
C LYS A 100 -16.14 12.65 5.31
N GLU A 101 -15.28 12.66 6.32
CA GLU A 101 -14.77 13.91 6.91
C GLU A 101 -13.89 14.71 5.93
N LYS A 102 -13.07 14.05 5.11
CA LYS A 102 -12.29 14.72 4.05
C LYS A 102 -13.20 15.33 2.99
N LEU A 103 -14.26 14.62 2.57
CA LEU A 103 -15.27 15.15 1.65
C LEU A 103 -16.01 16.36 2.24
N ASP A 104 -16.32 16.33 3.55
CA ASP A 104 -16.93 17.47 4.23
C ASP A 104 -16.03 18.72 4.17
N ALA A 105 -14.71 18.55 4.34
CA ALA A 105 -13.74 19.64 4.22
C ALA A 105 -13.61 20.19 2.79
N LEU A 106 -13.82 19.34 1.79
CA LEU A 106 -13.88 19.72 0.36
C LEU A 106 -15.24 20.28 -0.07
N GLN A 107 -16.20 20.44 0.84
CA GLN A 107 -17.57 20.90 0.55
C GLN A 107 -18.36 19.95 -0.37
N LEU A 108 -18.05 18.66 -0.33
CA LEU A 108 -18.68 17.60 -1.14
C LEU A 108 -19.73 16.81 -0.33
N GLN A 109 -20.36 17.43 0.66
CA GLN A 109 -21.24 16.73 1.63
C GLN A 109 -22.41 16.01 0.95
N LYS A 110 -22.90 16.55 -0.18
CA LYS A 110 -24.00 15.98 -0.98
C LYS A 110 -23.71 14.55 -1.45
N HIS A 111 -22.44 14.20 -1.65
CA HIS A 111 -22.04 12.93 -2.27
C HIS A 111 -21.47 11.92 -1.29
N LYS A 112 -21.25 12.30 -0.02
CA LYS A 112 -20.49 11.48 0.94
C LYS A 112 -21.13 10.14 1.29
N GLU A 113 -22.45 9.99 1.15
CA GLU A 113 -23.14 8.71 1.38
C GLU A 113 -22.91 7.69 0.25
N PHE A 114 -22.22 8.08 -0.83
CA PHE A 114 -21.76 7.15 -1.86
C PHE A 114 -20.36 6.57 -1.59
N ILE A 115 -19.68 7.00 -0.52
CA ILE A 115 -18.47 6.33 -0.05
C ILE A 115 -18.85 4.94 0.44
N HIS A 116 -18.11 3.91 0.01
CA HIS A 116 -18.41 2.50 0.29
C HIS A 116 -19.77 2.00 -0.25
N PHE A 117 -20.36 2.67 -1.26
CA PHE A 117 -21.69 2.33 -1.76
C PHE A 117 -21.75 0.91 -2.34
N GLY A 118 -22.59 0.04 -1.76
CA GLY A 118 -22.81 -1.31 -2.27
C GLY A 118 -21.63 -2.27 -2.10
N LEU A 119 -20.56 -1.84 -1.43
CA LEU A 119 -19.38 -2.66 -1.17
C LEU A 119 -19.51 -3.45 0.12
N THR A 120 -18.76 -4.54 0.20
CA THR A 120 -18.36 -5.18 1.44
C THR A 120 -16.90 -4.83 1.76
N SER A 121 -16.50 -4.97 3.02
CA SER A 121 -15.11 -4.78 3.44
C SER A 121 -14.10 -5.63 2.67
N GLN A 122 -14.54 -6.77 2.14
CA GLN A 122 -13.70 -7.65 1.33
C GLN A 122 -13.43 -7.13 -0.08
N ASP A 123 -14.30 -6.30 -0.65
CA ASP A 123 -14.03 -5.65 -1.95
C ASP A 123 -12.84 -4.70 -1.82
N ILE A 124 -12.74 -4.01 -0.67
CA ILE A 124 -11.61 -3.15 -0.36
C ILE A 124 -10.36 -3.98 -0.06
N ASN A 125 -10.44 -4.95 0.85
CA ASN A 125 -9.27 -5.73 1.26
C ASN A 125 -8.66 -6.54 0.12
N ASN A 126 -9.51 -7.21 -0.68
CA ASN A 126 -9.06 -8.03 -1.80
C ASN A 126 -8.66 -7.20 -3.03
N THR A 127 -8.73 -5.87 -2.96
CA THR A 127 -8.17 -4.97 -3.97
C THR A 127 -6.91 -4.27 -3.45
N ALA A 128 -6.95 -3.77 -2.21
CA ALA A 128 -5.85 -3.08 -1.54
C ALA A 128 -4.62 -3.99 -1.35
N ILE A 129 -4.82 -5.23 -0.87
CA ILE A 129 -3.72 -6.15 -0.59
C ILE A 129 -3.04 -6.63 -1.88
N PRO A 130 -3.75 -7.09 -2.93
CA PRO A 130 -3.09 -7.44 -4.18
C PRO A 130 -2.37 -6.26 -4.83
N LEU A 131 -2.89 -5.05 -4.72
CA LEU A 131 -2.21 -3.85 -5.20
C LEU A 131 -0.90 -3.59 -4.45
N SER A 132 -0.89 -3.71 -3.11
CA SER A 132 0.34 -3.51 -2.34
C SER A 132 1.39 -4.59 -2.64
N ILE A 133 0.97 -5.85 -2.84
CA ILE A 133 1.84 -6.94 -3.27
C ILE A 133 2.42 -6.65 -4.65
N LYS A 134 1.59 -6.23 -5.62
CA LYS A 134 2.02 -5.88 -6.97
C LYS A 134 3.08 -4.78 -6.92
N GLU A 135 2.80 -3.69 -6.23
CA GLU A 135 3.71 -2.55 -6.17
C GLU A 135 5.01 -2.87 -5.41
N ALA A 136 4.95 -3.61 -4.30
CA ALA A 136 6.16 -4.06 -3.60
C ALA A 136 7.01 -4.98 -4.50
N THR A 137 6.35 -5.83 -5.29
CA THR A 137 7.02 -6.74 -6.22
C THR A 137 7.74 -5.97 -7.32
N GLU A 138 7.05 -5.05 -7.97
CA GLU A 138 7.58 -4.26 -9.09
C GLU A 138 8.63 -3.24 -8.65
N LYS A 139 8.42 -2.57 -7.51
CA LYS A 139 9.25 -1.43 -7.07
C LYS A 139 10.41 -1.84 -6.17
N VAL A 140 10.37 -3.02 -5.54
CA VAL A 140 11.40 -3.46 -4.58
C VAL A 140 11.94 -4.84 -4.93
N TYR A 141 11.08 -5.86 -4.99
CA TYR A 141 11.54 -7.25 -5.10
C TYR A 141 12.24 -7.54 -6.43
N ILE A 142 11.60 -7.23 -7.56
CA ILE A 142 12.16 -7.49 -8.90
C ILE A 142 13.50 -6.74 -9.09
N PRO A 143 13.62 -5.44 -8.80
CA PRO A 143 14.89 -4.73 -8.91
C PRO A 143 16.04 -5.39 -8.12
N LEU A 144 15.78 -5.88 -6.90
CA LEU A 144 16.79 -6.57 -6.10
C LEU A 144 17.20 -7.93 -6.69
N VAL A 145 16.26 -8.65 -7.30
CA VAL A 145 16.55 -9.89 -8.02
C VAL A 145 17.40 -9.60 -9.25
N GLU A 146 17.09 -8.56 -10.02
CA GLU A 146 17.87 -8.13 -11.19
C GLU A 146 19.29 -7.69 -10.80
N GLU A 147 19.45 -7.01 -9.67
CA GLU A 147 20.77 -6.65 -9.12
C GLU A 147 21.60 -7.91 -8.82
N LEU A 148 20.99 -8.92 -8.19
CA LEU A 148 21.65 -10.19 -7.91
C LEU A 148 22.04 -10.93 -9.19
N ILE A 149 21.13 -11.02 -10.18
CA ILE A 149 21.40 -11.64 -11.47
C ILE A 149 22.58 -10.95 -12.14
N THR A 150 22.57 -9.62 -12.19
CA THR A 150 23.65 -8.81 -12.79
C THR A 150 24.99 -9.09 -12.10
N ALA A 151 25.00 -9.16 -10.77
CA ALA A 151 26.21 -9.46 -10.01
C ALA A 151 26.75 -10.87 -10.33
N LEU A 152 25.87 -11.87 -10.42
CA LEU A 152 26.25 -13.25 -10.77
C LEU A 152 26.78 -13.35 -12.20
N GLU A 153 26.13 -12.68 -13.16
CA GLU A 153 26.58 -12.62 -14.55
C GLU A 153 27.96 -11.97 -14.68
N GLN A 154 28.20 -10.89 -13.92
CA GLN A 154 29.50 -10.25 -13.89
C GLN A 154 30.58 -11.22 -13.39
N ARG A 155 30.35 -11.92 -12.27
CA ARG A 155 31.30 -12.91 -11.74
C ARG A 155 31.52 -14.07 -12.70
N SER A 156 30.46 -14.55 -13.34
CA SER A 156 30.54 -15.61 -14.36
C SER A 156 31.47 -15.21 -15.51
N LYS A 157 31.34 -13.98 -16.02
CA LYS A 157 32.23 -13.44 -17.07
C LYS A 157 33.67 -13.26 -16.58
N GLU A 158 33.85 -12.70 -15.37
CA GLU A 158 35.18 -12.49 -14.75
C GLU A 158 35.94 -13.79 -14.56
N TRP A 159 35.26 -14.87 -14.18
CA TRP A 159 35.87 -16.16 -13.86
C TRP A 159 35.81 -17.18 -15.00
N ALA A 160 35.36 -16.76 -16.19
CA ALA A 160 35.12 -17.65 -17.32
C ALA A 160 36.35 -18.48 -17.75
N GLN A 161 37.57 -17.99 -17.51
CA GLN A 161 38.82 -18.66 -17.89
C GLN A 161 39.57 -19.28 -16.70
N ILE A 162 39.01 -19.24 -15.49
CA ILE A 162 39.63 -19.83 -14.30
C ILE A 162 39.25 -21.31 -14.25
N SER A 163 40.22 -22.20 -14.46
CA SER A 163 40.00 -23.63 -14.32
C SER A 163 39.67 -23.99 -12.87
N MET A 164 38.63 -24.81 -12.67
CA MET A 164 38.23 -25.34 -11.37
C MET A 164 38.06 -26.85 -11.47
N LEU A 165 38.60 -27.59 -10.51
CA LEU A 165 38.36 -29.03 -10.39
C LEU A 165 36.89 -29.25 -10.06
N ALA A 166 36.15 -29.93 -10.94
CA ALA A 166 34.79 -30.33 -10.67
C ALA A 166 34.75 -31.32 -9.51
N LYS A 167 33.64 -31.35 -8.77
CA LYS A 167 33.39 -32.40 -7.79
C LYS A 167 32.03 -33.02 -8.02
N THR A 168 31.99 -34.33 -8.26
CA THR A 168 30.75 -35.11 -8.33
C THR A 168 30.75 -36.09 -7.16
N HIS A 169 29.65 -36.13 -6.39
CA HIS A 169 29.61 -36.88 -5.12
C HIS A 169 30.77 -36.57 -4.15
N GLY A 170 31.33 -35.36 -4.22
CA GLY A 170 32.48 -34.92 -3.41
C GLY A 170 33.85 -35.39 -3.90
N GLN A 171 33.92 -36.15 -4.99
CA GLN A 171 35.17 -36.64 -5.60
C GLN A 171 35.55 -35.83 -6.84
N PRO A 172 36.87 -35.66 -7.12
CA PRO A 172 37.40 -35.09 -8.36
C PRO A 172 36.81 -35.71 -9.63
#